data_AF-A0A2M9KIK9-F1
#
_entry.id   AF-A0A2M9KIK9-F1
#
_cell.length_a   1.000
_cell.length_b   1.000
_cell.length_c   1.000
_cell.angle_alpha   90.00
_cell.angle_beta   90.00
_cell.angle_gamma   90.00
#
_symmetry.space_group_name_H-M   'P 1'
#
loop_
_entity.id
_entity.type
_entity.pdbx_description
1 polymer ?
#
loop_
_entity_poly.entity_id
_entity_poly.type
_entity_poly.pdbx_seq_one_letter_code
_entity_poly.pdbx_strand_id
1 'polypeptide(L)' 'MSSTAIPTVITVDQRRALCRVLGLPAAQVYELHVHAHEGVRASLYVLDREGRRMLHGEEPLTATVHIPPAEEVTARGTP' A
#
# COMPACT_ATOMS: atom_id res chain seq x y z
N MET A 1 -18.95 -0.24 -22.08
CA MET A 1 -17.71 -0.42 -21.29
C MET A 1 -17.89 0.36 -20.01
N SER A 2 -18.13 -0.30 -18.88
CA SER A 2 -18.21 0.39 -17.58
C SER A 2 -16.80 0.74 -17.14
N SER A 3 -16.44 2.02 -17.24
CA SER A 3 -15.25 2.54 -16.58
C SER A 3 -15.49 2.44 -15.07
N THR A 4 -14.83 1.51 -14.40
CA THR A 4 -14.82 1.47 -12.94
C THR A 4 -13.96 2.63 -12.47
N ALA A 5 -14.58 3.79 -12.24
CA ALA A 5 -13.88 4.94 -11.70
C ALA A 5 -13.33 4.57 -10.32
N ILE A 6 -12.00 4.49 -10.21
CA ILE A 6 -11.33 4.33 -8.91
C ILE A 6 -11.55 5.65 -8.16
N PRO A 7 -12.15 5.63 -6.95
CA PRO A 7 -12.34 6.84 -6.19
C PRO A 7 -10.98 7.50 -5.91
N THR A 8 -10.81 8.77 -6.30
CA THR A 8 -9.60 9.55 -6.01
C THR A 8 -9.55 10.03 -4.56
N VAL A 9 -10.68 9.93 -3.85
CA VAL A 9 -10.79 10.21 -2.41
C VAL A 9 -11.48 9.01 -1.76
N ILE A 10 -10.86 8.47 -0.73
CA ILE A 10 -11.39 7.35 0.05
C ILE A 10 -11.53 7.76 1.51
N THR A 11 -12.45 7.14 2.23
CA THR A 11 -12.61 7.34 3.66
C THR A 11 -11.42 6.77 4.43
N VAL A 12 -11.22 7.22 5.68
CA VAL A 12 -10.19 6.65 6.56
C VAL A 12 -10.39 5.15 6.76
N ASP A 13 -11.64 4.68 6.82
CA ASP A 13 -11.94 3.26 6.99
C ASP A 13 -11.66 2.45 5.72
N GLN A 14 -11.96 3.00 4.54
CA GLN A 14 -11.55 2.39 3.28
C GLN A 14 -10.03 2.29 3.17
N ARG A 15 -9.30 3.34 3.58
CA ARG A 15 -7.83 3.32 3.65
C ARG A 15 -7.32 2.22 4.59
N ARG A 16 -7.89 2.10 5.79
CA ARG A 16 -7.52 1.05 6.76
C ARG A 16 -7.82 -0.34 6.23
N ALA A 17 -8.97 -0.53 5.59
CA ALA A 17 -9.36 -1.81 4.98
C ALA A 17 -8.38 -2.22 3.89
N LEU A 18 -8.02 -1.28 3.00
CA LEU A 18 -7.04 -1.50 1.94
C LEU A 18 -5.66 -1.87 2.50
N CYS A 19 -5.16 -1.11 3.49
CA CYS A 19 -3.89 -1.42 4.14
C CYS A 19 -3.91 -2.82 4.75
N ARG A 20 -5.01 -3.21 5.40
CA ARG A 20 -5.16 -4.55 5.99
C ARG A 20 -5.12 -5.65 4.94
N VAL A 21 -5.83 -5.49 3.82
CA VAL A 21 -5.83 -6.48 2.72
C VAL A 21 -4.44 -6.63 2.11
N LEU A 22 -3.68 -5.53 2.02
CA LEU A 22 -2.31 -5.53 1.49
C LEU A 22 -1.24 -5.94 2.52
N GLY A 23 -1.63 -6.26 3.76
CA GLY A 23 -0.68 -6.55 4.84
C GLY A 23 0.19 -5.36 5.26
N LEU A 24 -0.21 -4.13 4.92
CA LEU A 24 0.53 -2.91 5.20
C LEU A 24 0.11 -2.30 6.55
N PRO A 25 1.05 -1.89 7.42
CA PRO A 25 0.72 -1.20 8.66
C PRO A 25 0.21 0.21 8.35
N ALA A 26 -1.09 0.47 8.56
CA ALA A 26 -1.71 1.75 8.18
C ALA A 26 -1.06 2.99 8.83
N ALA A 27 -0.40 2.84 9.97
CA ALA A 27 0.33 3.93 10.64
C ALA A 27 1.69 4.25 9.98
N GLN A 28 2.23 3.32 9.20
CA GLN A 28 3.48 3.48 8.45
C GLN A 28 3.26 3.96 7.02
N VAL A 29 2.05 3.84 6.47
CA VAL A 29 1.75 4.28 5.10
C VAL A 29 1.80 5.81 5.03
N TYR A 30 2.76 6.34 4.26
CA TYR A 30 2.84 7.75 3.88
C TYR A 30 1.94 8.03 2.68
N GLU A 31 2.04 7.18 1.67
CA GLU A 31 1.32 7.32 0.40
C GLU A 31 1.01 5.95 -0.19
N LEU A 32 -0.13 5.84 -0.88
CA LEU A 32 -0.57 4.60 -1.51
C LEU A 32 -1.22 4.91 -2.85
N HIS A 33 -0.66 4.32 -3.91
CA HIS A 33 -1.19 4.38 -5.26
C HIS A 33 -1.67 3.00 -5.67
N VAL A 34 -2.92 2.91 -6.10
CA VAL A 34 -3.52 1.66 -6.59
C VAL A 34 -3.86 1.85 -8.06
N HIS A 35 -3.29 0.99 -8.91
CA HIS A 35 -3.52 1.00 -10.34
C HIS A 35 -4.02 -0.37 -10.80
N ALA A 36 -5.06 -0.38 -11.63
CA ALA A 36 -5.71 -1.61 -12.05
C ALA A 36 -4.78 -2.58 -12.81
N HIS A 37 -3.79 -2.05 -13.53
CA HIS A 37 -2.88 -2.84 -14.36
C HIS A 37 -1.45 -2.94 -13.83
N GLU A 38 -1.08 -2.08 -12.88
CA GLU A 38 0.29 -2.02 -12.34
C GLU A 38 0.36 -2.52 -10.89
N GLY A 39 -0.79 -2.81 -10.28
CA GLY A 39 -0.87 -3.24 -8.89
C GLY A 39 -0.82 -2.05 -7.94
N VAL A 40 -0.10 -2.20 -6.83
CA VAL A 40 -0.01 -1.21 -5.77
C VAL A 40 1.42 -0.72 -5.60
N ARG A 41 1.58 0.59 -5.47
CA ARG A 41 2.81 1.23 -5.03
C ARG A 41 2.55 1.92 -3.69
N ALA A 42 3.26 1.48 -2.65
CA ALA A 42 3.14 2.04 -1.31
C ALA A 42 4.46 2.69 -0.89
N SER A 43 4.39 3.94 -0.42
CA SER A 43 5.50 4.60 0.27
C SER A 43 5.27 4.46 1.77
N LEU A 44 6.20 3.83 2.46
CA LEU A 44 6.14 3.56 3.90
C LEU A 44 7.19 4.39 4.63
N TYR A 45 6.87 4.93 5.80
CA TYR A 45 7.85 5.53 6.69
C TYR A 45 8.88 4.49 7.12
N VAL A 46 10.16 4.86 7.02
CA VAL A 46 11.23 4.10 7.66
C VAL A 46 11.19 4.42 9.15
N LEU A 47 11.19 3.38 9.98
CA LEU A 47 11.17 3.52 11.43
C LEU A 47 12.52 3.12 12.05
N ASP A 48 12.88 3.78 13.15
CA ASP A 48 13.97 3.33 14.02
C ASP A 48 13.54 2.11 14.85
N ARG A 49 14.45 1.62 15.71
CA ARG A 49 14.19 0.44 16.55
C ARG A 49 13.11 0.69 17.61
N GLU A 50 12.88 1.95 17.96
CA GLU A 50 11.86 2.39 18.91
C GLU A 50 10.51 2.66 18.24
N GLY A 51 10.42 2.48 16.91
CA GLY A 51 9.20 2.68 16.12
C GLY A 51 8.93 4.14 15.75
N ARG A 52 9.90 5.04 15.92
CA ARG A 52 9.78 6.46 15.54
C ARG A 52 10.17 6.64 14.07
N ARG A 53 9.56 7.61 13.40
CA ARG A 53 9.88 7.94 12.00
C ARG A 53 11.30 8.48 11.89
N MET A 54 12.08 7.92 10.99
CA MET A 54 13.37 8.46 10.63
C MET A 54 13.20 9.64 9.67
N LEU A 55 13.98 10.69 9.86
CA LEU A 55 13.95 11.91 9.05
C LEU A 55 15.33 12.17 8.43
N HIS A 56 15.37 12.84 7.29
CA HIS A 56 16.56 13.45 6.72
C HIS A 56 16.32 14.96 6.59
N GLY A 57 16.93 15.74 7.49
CA GLY A 57 16.49 17.13 7.68
C GLY A 57 15.06 17.16 8.24
N GLU A 58 14.17 17.89 7.58
CA GLU A 58 12.74 17.97 7.94
C GLU A 58 11.86 16.95 7.19
N GLU A 59 12.42 16.23 6.22
CA GLU A 59 11.67 15.30 5.38
C GLU A 59 11.70 13.87 5.93
N PRO A 60 10.58 13.14 5.91
CA PRO A 60 10.54 11.76 6.33
C PRO A 60 11.26 10.84 5.35
N LEU A 61 12.08 9.93 5.87
CA LEU A 61 12.61 8.84 5.08
C LEU A 61 11.49 7.84 4.78
N THR A 62 11.37 7.47 3.51
CA THR A 62 10.39 6.49 3.06
C THR A 62 11.03 5.36 2.26
N ALA A 63 10.45 4.17 2.35
CA ALA A 63 10.75 3.03 1.51
C ALA A 63 9.57 2.77 0.59
N THR A 64 9.84 2.55 -0.70
CA THR A 64 8.80 2.18 -1.66
C THR A 64 8.68 0.66 -1.75
N VAL A 65 7.46 0.15 -1.62
CA VAL A 65 7.12 -1.25 -1.88
C VAL A 65 6.21 -1.31 -3.10
N HIS A 66 6.50 -2.23 -4.00
CA HIS A 66 5.65 -2.56 -5.13
C HIS A 66 5.00 -3.93 -4.89
N ILE A 67 3.67 -3.96 -4.96
CA ILE A 67 2.87 -5.18 -4.89
C ILE A 67 2.26 -5.35 -6.29
N PRO A 68 2.72 -6.34 -7.09
CA PRO A 68 2.22 -6.52 -8.43
C PRO A 68 0.72 -6.84 -8.41
N PRO A 69 0.00 -6.57 -9.50
CA PRO A 69 -1.38 -7.02 -9.62
C PRO A 69 -1.35 -8.55 -9.51
N ALA A 70 -2.23 -9.13 -8.70
CA ALA A 70 -2.39 -10.57 -8.73
C ALA A 70 -2.96 -10.93 -10.11
N GLU A 71 -2.15 -11.54 -10.99
CA GLU A 71 -2.74 -12.46 -11.97
C GLU A 71 -3.53 -13.48 -11.16
N GLU A 72 -4.75 -13.82 -11.60
CA GLU A 72 -5.60 -14.83 -10.99
C GLU A 72 -4.73 -15.94 -10.40
N VAL A 73 -4.71 -16.04 -9.07
CA VAL A 73 -4.02 -17.10 -8.36
C VAL A 73 -4.68 -18.38 -8.84
N THR A 74 -4.06 -19.03 -9.83
CA THR A 74 -4.40 -20.40 -10.17
C THR A 74 -4.01 -21.19 -8.94
N ALA A 75 -5.01 -21.51 -8.12
CA ALA A 75 -4.88 -22.45 -7.03
C ALA A 75 -4.46 -23.81 -7.63
N ARG A 76 -3.16 -23.99 -7.80
CA ARG A 76 -2.53 -25.28 -8.05
C ARG A 76 -1.34 -25.43 -7.11
N GLY A 77 -1.71 -25.71 -5.87
CA GLY A 77 -0.90 -26.41 -4.89
C GLY A 77 -1.81 -27.36 -4.13
N THR A 78 -2.22 -28.45 -4.78
CA THR A 78 -2.78 -29.64 -4.11
C THR A 78 -1.62 -30.27 -3.29
N PRO A 79 -1.89 -30.86 -2.11
CA PRO A 79 -0.89 -31.16 -1.07
C PRO A 79 0.15 -32.20 -1.47
#